data_AF-A0A2E3A3V5-F1
#
_entry.id   AF-A0A2E3A3V5-F1
#
_cell.length_a   1.000
_cell.length_b   1.000
_cell.length_c   1.000
_cell.angle_alpha   90.00
_cell.angle_beta   90.00
_cell.angle_gamma   90.00
#
_symmetry.space_group_name_H-M   'P 1'
#
loop_
_entity.id
_entity.type
_entity.pdbx_description
1 polymer ?
#
loop_
_entity_poly.entity_id
_entity_poly.type
_entity_poly.pdbx_seq_one_letter_code
_entity_poly.pdbx_strand_id
1 'polypeptide(L)'
;MLKRLLTFLSTFVTRQPWLTAGLYMALAVWTVPAVLKIEFKTDQNDLVGADLEYNRRYLDFLEEFGDLEFLYVVIEVGKDQQAALAAAREIRERVEQLDEHVEWALDRIPAKAMRYGILHREDEELEVLAAALAGNRDLLEKLGQTDRLERLFSFFAGLLDPEEAGRRFASGEDNHIGPGAADGASSLLEHSLAS
;
A
#
# COMPACT_ATOMS: atom_id res chain seq x y z
N MET A 1 -47.43 -48.87 1.04
CA MET A 1 -48.12 -47.57 0.92
C MET A 1 -47.54 -46.68 -0.18
N LEU A 2 -46.21 -46.54 -0.27
CA LEU A 2 -45.51 -45.75 -1.31
C LEU A 2 -45.95 -46.07 -2.75
N LYS A 3 -46.00 -47.36 -3.15
CA LYS A 3 -46.48 -47.77 -4.48
C LYS A 3 -47.88 -47.25 -4.81
N ARG A 4 -48.81 -47.29 -3.84
CA ARG A 4 -50.18 -46.80 -4.01
C ARG A 4 -50.22 -45.28 -4.20
N LEU A 5 -49.36 -44.55 -3.50
CA LEU A 5 -49.21 -43.10 -3.63
C LEU A 5 -48.66 -42.70 -5.00
N LEU A 6 -47.60 -43.36 -5.47
CA LEU A 6 -47.03 -43.12 -6.81
C LEU A 6 -48.00 -43.48 -7.94
N THR A 7 -48.73 -44.60 -7.82
CA THR A 7 -49.75 -44.96 -8.83
C THR A 7 -50.90 -43.96 -8.84
N PHE A 8 -51.32 -43.47 -7.67
CA PHE A 8 -52.35 -42.43 -7.58
C PHE A 8 -51.87 -41.11 -8.20
N LEU A 9 -50.64 -40.67 -7.90
CA LEU A 9 -50.04 -39.47 -8.46
C LEU A 9 -49.87 -39.57 -9.99
N SER A 10 -49.39 -40.72 -10.48
CA SER A 10 -49.25 -41.00 -11.92
C SER A 10 -50.61 -40.98 -12.62
N THR A 11 -51.64 -41.58 -12.01
CA THR A 11 -53.00 -41.58 -12.57
C THR A 11 -53.58 -40.15 -12.58
N PHE A 12 -53.32 -39.36 -11.55
CA PHE A 12 -53.77 -37.97 -11.46
C PHE A 12 -53.11 -37.08 -12.51
N VAL A 13 -51.79 -37.19 -12.69
CA VAL A 13 -51.02 -36.43 -13.68
C VAL A 13 -51.46 -36.75 -15.11
N THR A 14 -51.73 -38.03 -15.40
CA THR A 14 -52.18 -38.47 -16.73
C THR A 14 -53.64 -38.16 -17.03
N ARG A 15 -54.52 -38.12 -16.02
CA ARG A 15 -55.95 -37.77 -16.21
C ARG A 15 -56.19 -36.28 -16.45
N GLN A 16 -55.35 -35.41 -15.89
CA GLN A 16 -55.51 -33.95 -15.98
C GLN A 16 -54.19 -33.26 -16.36
N PRO A 17 -53.71 -33.47 -17.60
CA PRO A 17 -52.43 -32.94 -18.06
C PRO A 17 -52.40 -31.40 -18.07
N TRP A 18 -53.53 -30.75 -18.34
CA TRP A 18 -53.62 -29.28 -18.36
C TRP A 18 -53.47 -28.65 -16.97
N LEU A 19 -54.04 -29.27 -15.93
CA LEU A 19 -53.91 -28.78 -14.56
C LEU A 19 -52.49 -28.93 -14.03
N THR A 20 -51.84 -30.06 -14.37
CA THR A 20 -50.44 -30.26 -13.98
C THR A 20 -49.51 -29.31 -14.73
N ALA A 21 -49.68 -29.14 -16.04
CA ALA A 21 -48.91 -28.16 -16.82
C ALA A 21 -49.11 -26.73 -16.30
N GLY A 22 -50.35 -26.33 -16.00
CA GLY A 22 -50.66 -25.03 -15.42
C GLY A 22 -50.03 -24.82 -14.04
N LEU A 23 -50.03 -25.86 -13.19
CA LEU A 23 -49.39 -25.83 -11.88
C LEU A 23 -47.87 -25.70 -12.00
N TYR A 24 -47.22 -26.48 -12.88
CA TYR A 24 -45.78 -26.34 -13.12
C TYR A 24 -45.42 -24.96 -13.67
N MET A 25 -46.23 -24.42 -14.57
CA MET A 25 -46.03 -23.08 -15.11
C MET A 25 -46.21 -21.99 -14.05
N ALA A 26 -47.22 -22.13 -13.17
CA ALA A 26 -47.41 -21.23 -12.04
C ALA A 26 -46.23 -21.29 -11.06
N LEU A 27 -45.70 -22.49 -10.76
CA LEU A 27 -44.51 -22.66 -9.92
C LEU A 27 -43.27 -22.07 -10.58
N ALA A 28 -43.09 -22.25 -11.89
CA ALA A 28 -41.97 -21.67 -12.63
C ALA A 28 -42.03 -20.13 -12.58
N VAL A 29 -43.21 -19.54 -12.82
CA VAL A 29 -43.39 -18.08 -12.69
C VAL A 29 -43.16 -17.61 -11.25
N TRP A 30 -43.57 -18.40 -10.26
CA TRP A 30 -43.32 -18.10 -8.85
C TRP A 30 -41.82 -18.03 -8.51
N THR A 31 -40.97 -18.79 -9.20
CA THR A 31 -39.51 -18.73 -9.00
C THR A 31 -38.82 -17.54 -9.65
N VAL A 32 -39.47 -16.82 -10.57
CA VAL A 32 -38.87 -15.67 -11.28
C VAL A 32 -38.31 -14.61 -10.33
N PRO A 33 -39.02 -14.16 -9.28
CA PRO A 33 -38.49 -13.19 -8.32
C PRO A 33 -37.25 -13.68 -7.57
N ALA A 34 -37.11 -14.99 -7.35
CA ALA A 34 -35.94 -15.56 -6.70
C ALA A 34 -34.73 -15.53 -7.63
N VAL A 35 -34.93 -15.85 -8.92
CA VAL A 35 -33.87 -15.80 -9.94
C VAL A 35 -33.38 -14.36 -10.15
N LEU A 36 -34.28 -13.37 -10.07
CA LEU A 36 -33.92 -11.95 -10.16
C LEU A 36 -33.15 -11.42 -8.94
N LYS A 37 -33.10 -12.18 -7.84
CA LYS A 37 -32.37 -11.85 -6.60
C LYS A 37 -31.11 -12.68 -6.42
N ILE A 38 -30.65 -13.38 -7.45
CA ILE A 38 -29.38 -14.10 -7.37
C ILE A 38 -28.27 -13.05 -7.28
N GLU A 39 -27.70 -12.92 -6.09
CA GLU A 39 -26.53 -12.10 -5.84
C GLU A 39 -25.26 -12.92 -6.08
N PHE A 40 -24.31 -12.34 -6.80
CA PHE A 40 -22.99 -12.94 -6.96
C PHE A 40 -22.12 -12.56 -5.77
N LYS A 41 -21.88 -13.51 -4.88
CA LYS A 41 -20.93 -13.36 -3.78
C LYS A 41 -19.56 -13.84 -4.24
N THR A 42 -18.61 -12.92 -4.35
CA THR A 42 -17.23 -13.20 -4.81
C THR A 42 -16.22 -13.29 -3.66
N ASP A 43 -16.70 -13.13 -2.42
CA ASP A 43 -15.88 -13.26 -1.23
C ASP A 43 -15.42 -14.72 -1.07
N GLN A 44 -14.11 -14.90 -1.02
CA GLN A 44 -13.51 -16.23 -0.92
C GLN A 44 -13.74 -16.85 0.47
N ASN A 45 -14.00 -16.04 1.49
CA ASN A 45 -14.23 -16.50 2.86
C ASN A 45 -15.51 -17.32 2.98
N ASP A 46 -16.51 -17.06 2.12
CA ASP A 46 -17.75 -17.84 2.07
C ASP A 46 -17.59 -19.25 1.51
N LEU A 47 -16.48 -19.53 0.82
CA LEU A 47 -16.15 -20.87 0.34
C LEU A 47 -15.68 -21.78 1.49
N VAL A 48 -15.30 -21.19 2.63
CA VAL A 48 -14.81 -21.90 3.80
C VAL A 48 -15.95 -22.08 4.80
N GLY A 49 -16.10 -23.29 5.33
CA GLY A 49 -17.11 -23.57 6.35
C GLY A 49 -16.94 -22.67 7.58
N ALA A 50 -18.01 -21.97 7.97
CA ALA A 50 -18.04 -21.10 9.16
C ALA A 50 -17.81 -21.85 10.49
N ASP A 51 -17.89 -23.18 10.48
CA ASP A 51 -17.70 -24.02 11.66
C ASP A 51 -16.24 -24.35 12.00
N LEU A 52 -15.30 -23.96 11.12
CA LEU A 52 -13.89 -24.16 11.36
C LEU A 52 -13.38 -23.09 12.33
N GLU A 53 -12.71 -23.53 13.40
CA GLU A 53 -12.23 -22.63 14.47
C GLU A 53 -11.35 -21.49 13.95
N TYR A 54 -10.48 -21.77 12.98
CA TYR A 54 -9.62 -20.74 12.37
C TYR A 54 -10.42 -19.70 11.57
N ASN A 55 -11.49 -20.13 10.88
CA ASN A 55 -12.32 -19.25 10.07
C ASN A 55 -13.11 -18.29 10.97
N ARG A 56 -13.63 -18.79 12.10
CA ARG A 56 -14.28 -17.94 13.09
C ARG A 56 -13.34 -16.86 13.63
N ARG A 57 -12.14 -17.25 14.06
CA ARG A 57 -11.14 -16.27 14.55
C ARG A 57 -10.77 -15.23 13.50
N TYR A 58 -10.72 -15.63 12.23
CA TYR A 58 -10.45 -14.71 11.12
C TYR A 58 -11.62 -13.75 10.87
N LEU A 59 -12.85 -14.24 10.87
CA LEU A 59 -14.05 -13.42 10.77
C LEU A 59 -14.19 -12.46 11.96
N ASP A 60 -13.91 -12.92 13.19
CA ASP A 60 -13.89 -12.08 14.40
C ASP A 60 -12.84 -10.97 14.27
N PHE A 61 -11.66 -11.29 13.70
CA PHE A 61 -10.62 -10.30 13.42
C PHE A 61 -11.08 -9.25 12.39
N LEU A 62 -11.72 -9.68 11.30
CA LEU A 62 -12.27 -8.76 10.28
C LEU A 62 -13.38 -7.89 10.86
N GLU A 63 -14.20 -8.41 11.78
CA GLU A 63 -15.25 -7.64 12.46
C GLU A 63 -14.66 -6.56 13.38
N GLU A 64 -13.56 -6.86 14.10
CA GLU A 64 -12.96 -5.94 15.06
C GLU A 64 -12.02 -4.91 14.43
N PHE A 65 -11.22 -5.31 13.43
CA PHE A 65 -10.20 -4.45 12.82
C PHE A 65 -10.57 -3.93 11.43
N GLY A 66 -11.66 -4.45 10.85
CA GLY A 66 -12.04 -4.19 9.47
C GLY A 66 -11.25 -5.05 8.48
N ASP A 67 -11.67 -4.99 7.23
CA ASP A 67 -10.94 -5.61 6.13
C ASP A 67 -9.70 -4.77 5.77
N LEU A 68 -8.55 -5.42 5.77
CA LEU A 68 -7.25 -4.81 5.46
C LEU A 68 -6.85 -5.04 4.00
N GLU A 69 -7.78 -5.50 3.16
CA GLU A 69 -7.58 -5.62 1.73
C GLU A 69 -7.50 -4.24 1.06
N PHE A 70 -6.27 -3.75 0.90
CA PHE A 70 -5.99 -2.54 0.15
C PHE A 70 -5.93 -2.82 -1.36
N LEU A 71 -6.46 -1.89 -2.15
CA LEU A 71 -6.20 -1.87 -3.59
C LEU A 71 -4.82 -1.28 -3.85
N TYR A 72 -3.90 -2.10 -4.35
CA TYR A 72 -2.56 -1.65 -4.72
C TYR A 72 -2.52 -1.20 -6.19
N VAL A 73 -2.16 0.04 -6.42
CA VAL A 73 -1.90 0.59 -7.76
C VAL A 73 -0.41 0.70 -7.97
N VAL A 74 0.12 -0.06 -8.92
CA VAL A 74 1.55 -0.05 -9.26
C VAL A 74 1.76 0.81 -10.50
N ILE A 75 2.65 1.79 -10.38
CA ILE A 75 3.05 2.67 -11.49
C ILE A 75 4.43 2.26 -11.96
N GLU A 76 4.51 1.80 -13.20
CA GLU A 76 5.78 1.43 -13.80
C GLU A 76 6.64 2.68 -14.03
N VAL A 77 7.87 2.64 -13.52
CA VAL A 77 8.83 3.73 -13.70
C VAL A 77 9.52 3.55 -15.05
N GLY A 78 9.25 4.49 -15.96
CA GLY A 78 9.94 4.58 -17.25
C GLY A 78 11.32 5.24 -17.14
N LYS A 79 11.72 5.97 -18.18
CA LYS A 79 13.00 6.71 -18.20
C LYS A 79 13.03 7.92 -17.26
N ASP A 80 11.85 8.39 -16.84
CA ASP A 80 11.69 9.57 -16.00
C ASP A 80 10.95 9.20 -14.71
N GLN A 81 11.69 9.14 -13.63
CA GLN A 81 11.18 8.85 -12.30
C GLN A 81 10.27 9.97 -11.77
N GLN A 82 10.57 11.23 -12.09
CA GLN A 82 9.78 12.36 -11.62
C GLN A 82 8.39 12.36 -12.26
N ALA A 83 8.30 11.95 -13.53
CA ALA A 83 7.01 11.76 -14.19
C ALA A 83 6.15 10.67 -13.52
N ALA A 84 6.75 9.55 -13.10
CA ALA A 84 6.04 8.49 -12.38
C ALA A 84 5.54 8.95 -11.01
N LEU A 85 6.36 9.70 -10.26
CA LEU A 85 5.97 10.28 -8.98
C LEU A 85 4.85 11.32 -9.13
N ALA A 86 4.90 12.16 -10.18
CA ALA A 86 3.85 13.11 -10.48
C ALA A 86 2.52 12.39 -10.81
N ALA A 87 2.58 11.32 -11.60
CA ALA A 87 1.41 10.50 -11.91
C ALA A 87 0.82 9.83 -10.64
N ALA A 88 1.66 9.32 -9.74
CA ALA A 88 1.22 8.75 -8.47
C ALA A 88 0.43 9.77 -7.63
N ARG A 89 0.96 10.99 -7.53
CA ARG A 89 0.32 12.08 -6.80
C ARG A 89 -1.01 12.49 -7.44
N GLU A 90 -1.04 12.61 -8.76
CA GLU A 90 -2.27 12.94 -9.50
C GLU A 90 -3.35 11.87 -9.34
N ILE A 91 -2.98 10.59 -9.38
CA ILE A 91 -3.91 9.48 -9.15
C ILE A 91 -4.44 9.54 -7.72
N ARG A 92 -3.58 9.70 -6.72
CA ARG A 92 -3.99 9.84 -5.32
C ARG A 92 -5.01 10.97 -5.14
N GLU A 93 -4.72 12.16 -5.66
CA GLU A 93 -5.61 13.32 -5.53
C GLU A 93 -6.98 13.09 -6.18
N ARG A 94 -7.03 12.39 -7.32
CA ARG A 94 -8.29 12.03 -7.98
C ARG A 94 -9.07 10.97 -7.23
N VAL A 95 -8.36 9.99 -6.66
CA VAL A 95 -8.97 8.90 -5.90
C VAL A 95 -9.53 9.41 -4.57
N GLU A 96 -8.83 10.34 -3.91
CA GLU A 96 -9.34 11.01 -2.70
C GLU A 96 -10.62 11.81 -2.98
N GLN A 97 -10.84 12.32 -4.20
CA GLN A 97 -12.08 13.03 -4.55
C GLN A 97 -13.29 12.08 -4.70
N LEU A 98 -13.09 10.77 -4.66
CA LEU A 98 -14.15 9.76 -4.70
C LEU A 98 -14.64 9.42 -3.29
N ASP A 99 -14.86 10.43 -2.45
CA ASP A 99 -15.19 10.34 -1.00
C ASP A 99 -16.29 9.32 -0.65
N GLU A 100 -17.19 8.98 -1.58
CA GLU A 100 -18.25 7.97 -1.35
C GLU A 100 -17.76 6.51 -1.41
N HIS A 101 -16.55 6.25 -1.92
CA HIS A 101 -16.04 4.91 -2.20
C HIS A 101 -14.65 4.64 -1.65
N VAL A 102 -13.94 5.66 -1.19
CA VAL A 102 -12.55 5.55 -0.73
C VAL A 102 -12.40 6.27 0.59
N GLU A 103 -11.95 5.54 1.62
CA GLU A 103 -11.70 6.12 2.94
C GLU A 103 -10.41 6.94 2.97
N TRP A 104 -9.34 6.43 2.34
CA TRP A 104 -8.06 7.13 2.19
C TRP A 104 -7.24 6.54 1.04
N ALA A 105 -6.37 7.36 0.45
CA ALA A 105 -5.41 6.92 -0.57
C ALA A 105 -4.01 7.47 -0.25
N LEU A 106 -2.98 6.66 -0.51
CA LEU A 106 -1.60 7.02 -0.21
C LEU A 106 -0.68 6.66 -1.38
N ASP A 107 0.12 7.63 -1.83
CA ASP A 107 1.15 7.47 -2.85
C ASP A 107 2.55 7.29 -2.24
N ARG A 108 2.77 7.84 -1.03
CA ARG A 108 4.02 7.70 -0.27
C ARG A 108 3.77 7.72 1.24
N ILE A 109 4.59 6.97 1.99
CA ILE A 109 4.66 7.09 3.45
C ILE A 109 5.03 8.54 3.84
N PRO A 110 4.19 9.25 4.61
CA PRO A 110 4.44 10.65 4.92
C PRO A 110 5.68 10.78 5.80
N ALA A 111 6.53 11.76 5.51
CA ALA A 111 7.77 12.01 6.27
C ALA A 111 7.54 12.20 7.78
N LYS A 112 6.36 12.72 8.17
CA LYS A 112 5.96 12.85 9.58
C LYS A 112 5.82 11.50 10.29
N ALA A 113 5.38 10.45 9.59
CA ALA A 113 5.32 9.10 10.14
C ALA A 113 6.74 8.52 10.35
N MET A 114 7.69 8.92 9.50
CA MET A 114 9.10 8.55 9.62
C MET A 114 9.92 9.46 10.56
N ARG A 115 9.29 10.37 11.32
CA ARG A 115 9.99 11.26 12.27
C ARG A 115 10.87 10.49 13.27
N TYR A 116 10.47 9.27 13.61
CA TYR A 116 11.20 8.37 14.50
C TYR A 116 11.94 7.25 13.75
N GLY A 117 12.14 7.37 12.44
CA GLY A 117 12.82 6.37 11.63
C GLY A 117 14.26 6.11 12.07
N ILE A 118 14.92 7.14 12.62
CA ILE A 118 16.26 7.01 13.23
C ILE A 118 16.21 6.09 14.47
N LEU A 119 15.11 6.06 15.22
CA LEU A 119 14.98 5.19 16.41
C LEU A 119 14.82 3.70 16.08
N HIS A 120 14.67 3.35 14.80
CA HIS A 120 14.55 1.97 14.34
C HIS A 120 15.86 1.44 13.74
N ARG A 121 16.94 2.23 13.84
CA ARG A 121 18.28 1.89 13.34
C ARG A 121 19.06 1.14 14.42
N GLU A 122 20.00 0.32 13.99
CA GLU A 122 20.90 -0.40 14.90
C GLU A 122 21.89 0.58 15.54
N ASP A 123 22.35 0.27 16.76
CA ASP A 123 23.22 1.14 17.54
C ASP A 123 24.51 1.51 16.78
N GLU A 124 25.06 0.56 16.01
CA GLU A 124 26.26 0.76 15.18
C GLU A 124 26.03 1.81 14.08
N GLU A 125 24.87 1.77 13.41
CA GLU A 125 24.50 2.77 12.39
C GLU A 125 24.29 4.15 13.02
N LEU A 126 23.76 4.19 14.25
CA LEU A 126 23.54 5.42 15.01
C LEU A 126 24.86 6.05 15.46
N GLU A 127 25.84 5.26 15.89
CA GLU A 127 27.16 5.75 16.25
C GLU A 127 27.88 6.35 15.04
N VAL A 128 27.82 5.69 13.88
CA VAL A 128 28.39 6.20 12.63
C VAL A 128 27.69 7.51 12.21
N LEU A 129 26.37 7.56 12.29
CA LEU A 129 25.60 8.77 11.97
C LEU A 129 25.93 9.92 12.95
N ALA A 130 26.04 9.63 14.25
CA ALA A 130 26.40 10.61 15.26
C ALA A 130 27.82 11.15 15.05
N ALA A 131 28.78 10.28 14.74
CA ALA A 131 30.15 10.67 14.43
C ALA A 131 30.21 11.52 13.16
N ALA A 132 29.46 11.16 12.11
CA ALA A 132 29.36 11.93 10.88
C ALA A 132 28.74 13.32 11.11
N LEU A 133 27.66 13.41 11.90
CA LEU A 133 27.04 14.69 12.25
C LEU A 133 27.98 15.57 13.10
N ALA A 134 28.69 14.97 14.06
CA ALA A 134 29.66 15.68 14.89
C ALA A 134 30.86 16.20 14.08
N GLY A 135 31.39 15.38 13.16
CA GLY A 135 32.49 15.76 12.26
C GLY A 135 32.13 16.87 11.28
N ASN A 136 30.84 17.06 10.98
CA ASN A 136 30.34 18.09 10.07
C ASN A 136 29.67 19.27 10.79
N ARG A 137 29.86 19.42 12.11
CA ARG A 137 29.22 20.44 12.94
C ARG A 137 29.37 21.85 12.37
N ASP A 138 30.56 22.26 11.95
CA ASP A 138 30.82 23.60 11.43
C ASP A 138 30.09 23.87 10.11
N LEU A 139 29.91 22.83 9.28
CA LEU A 139 29.13 22.92 8.05
C LEU A 139 27.63 23.03 8.35
N LEU A 140 27.14 22.26 9.33
CA LEU A 140 25.75 22.33 9.78
C LEU A 140 25.43 23.67 10.45
N GLU A 141 26.38 24.27 11.17
CA GLU A 141 26.23 25.58 11.78
C GLU A 141 26.16 26.69 10.72
N LYS A 142 27.03 26.64 9.70
CA LYS A 142 26.97 27.53 8.54
C LYS A 142 25.66 27.37 7.76
N LEU A 143 25.19 26.14 7.59
CA LEU A 143 23.91 25.85 6.95
C LEU A 143 22.72 26.38 7.78
N GLY A 144 22.75 26.23 9.10
CA GLY A 144 21.71 26.72 10.01
C GLY A 144 21.63 28.25 10.08
N GLN A 145 22.73 28.96 9.80
CA GLN A 145 22.78 30.42 9.68
C GLN A 145 22.34 30.93 8.31
N THR A 146 22.04 30.03 7.38
CA THR A 146 21.66 30.36 6.00
C THR A 146 20.15 30.54 5.93
N ASP A 147 19.70 31.77 6.18
CA ASP A 147 18.30 32.19 6.19
C ASP A 147 17.77 32.62 4.80
N ARG A 148 18.62 32.58 3.76
CA ARG A 148 18.30 33.02 2.40
C ARG A 148 18.82 32.06 1.34
N LEU A 149 18.00 31.85 0.30
CA LEU A 149 18.27 30.92 -0.79
C LEU A 149 19.57 31.24 -1.55
N GLU A 150 19.93 32.52 -1.71
CA GLU A 150 21.18 32.88 -2.40
C GLU A 150 22.42 32.43 -1.62
N ARG A 151 22.38 32.52 -0.28
CA ARG A 151 23.48 32.08 0.59
C ARG A 151 23.60 30.56 0.63
N LEU A 152 22.47 29.86 0.45
CA LEU A 152 22.43 28.40 0.35
C LEU A 152 23.09 27.92 -0.95
N PHE A 153 22.78 28.54 -2.09
CA PHE A 153 23.48 28.25 -3.35
C PHE A 153 24.96 28.61 -3.29
N SER A 154 25.33 29.71 -2.62
CA SER A 154 26.73 30.10 -2.39
C SER A 154 27.48 29.07 -1.54
N PHE A 155 26.82 28.53 -0.52
CA PHE A 155 27.34 27.47 0.35
C PHE A 155 27.57 26.16 -0.42
N PHE A 156 26.60 25.73 -1.23
CA PHE A 156 26.76 24.54 -2.09
C PHE A 156 27.82 24.75 -3.18
N ALA A 157 27.91 25.95 -3.77
CA ALA A 157 28.96 26.27 -4.74
C ALA A 157 30.36 26.20 -4.11
N GLY A 158 30.53 26.66 -2.86
CA GLY A 158 31.77 26.52 -2.11
C GLY A 158 32.07 25.07 -1.68
N LEU A 159 31.05 24.23 -1.54
CA LEU A 159 31.24 22.79 -1.32
C LEU A 159 31.73 22.05 -2.58
N LEU A 160 31.37 22.54 -3.77
CA LEU A 160 31.80 22.00 -5.06
C LEU A 160 33.11 22.62 -5.59
N ASP A 161 33.74 23.53 -4.85
CA ASP A 161 35.01 24.14 -5.25
C ASP A 161 36.13 23.07 -5.22
N PRO A 162 36.76 22.73 -6.36
CA PRO A 162 37.72 21.63 -6.46
C PRO A 162 38.95 21.80 -5.56
N GLU A 163 39.34 23.03 -5.20
CA GLU A 163 40.45 23.26 -4.26
C GLU A 163 40.11 22.88 -2.80
N GLU A 164 38.85 22.98 -2.42
CA GLU A 164 38.36 22.76 -1.06
C GLU A 164 37.83 21.33 -0.89
N ALA A 165 37.25 20.76 -1.95
CA ALA A 165 36.96 19.33 -2.06
C ALA A 165 38.24 18.48 -2.01
N GLY A 166 39.28 18.87 -2.76
CA GLY A 166 40.57 18.18 -2.76
C GLY A 166 41.26 18.18 -1.39
N ARG A 167 41.18 19.29 -0.64
CA ARG A 167 41.72 19.37 0.73
C ARG A 167 40.95 18.50 1.73
N ARG A 168 39.63 18.33 1.57
CA ARG A 168 38.82 17.48 2.46
C ARG A 168 39.07 15.99 2.23
N PHE A 169 39.18 15.55 0.98
CA PHE A 169 39.54 14.16 0.66
C PHE A 169 41.01 13.84 1.03
N ALA A 170 41.93 14.80 0.95
CA ALA A 170 43.30 14.63 1.42
C ALA A 170 43.44 14.66 2.96
N SER A 171 42.57 15.40 3.68
CA SER A 171 42.58 15.42 5.16
C SER A 171 41.82 14.24 5.80
N GLY A 172 41.05 13.50 5.01
CA GLY A 172 40.34 12.29 5.45
C GLY A 172 41.24 11.05 5.56
N GLU A 173 42.51 11.13 5.16
CA GLU A 173 43.46 10.02 5.29
C GLU A 173 43.97 9.84 6.73
N ASP A 174 43.83 10.88 7.58
CA ASP A 174 44.33 10.89 8.97
C ASP A 174 43.24 10.83 10.06
N ASN A 175 41.95 10.80 9.69
CA ASN A 175 40.86 10.58 10.63
C ASN A 175 40.13 9.31 10.22
N HIS A 176 39.94 8.37 11.15
CA HIS A 176 39.49 6.98 10.96
C HIS A 176 38.11 6.73 10.30
N ILE A 177 37.63 7.65 9.47
CA ILE A 177 36.47 7.45 8.62
C ILE A 177 37.00 7.07 7.23
N GLY A 178 37.19 5.77 7.03
CA GLY A 178 37.60 5.21 5.75
C GLY A 178 36.66 5.59 4.59
N PRO A 179 37.07 5.31 3.34
CA PRO A 179 36.37 5.71 2.10
C PRO A 179 34.89 5.28 2.02
N GLY A 180 34.41 4.43 2.92
CA GLY A 180 33.02 3.99 3.01
C GLY A 180 32.01 5.02 3.53
N ALA A 181 32.41 6.09 4.25
CA ALA A 181 31.42 7.06 4.75
C ALA A 181 30.99 8.10 3.70
N ALA A 182 31.87 8.44 2.76
CA ALA A 182 31.52 9.23 1.59
C ALA A 182 30.61 8.44 0.63
N ASP A 183 30.87 7.14 0.47
CA ASP A 183 29.99 6.20 -0.25
C ASP A 183 28.64 6.00 0.48
N GLY A 184 28.65 5.95 1.80
CA GLY A 184 27.45 5.88 2.63
C GLY A 184 26.57 7.14 2.56
N ALA A 185 27.18 8.33 2.59
CA ALA A 185 26.45 9.59 2.42
C ALA A 185 25.91 9.78 1.01
N SER A 186 26.65 9.31 -0.01
CA SER A 186 26.22 9.35 -1.41
C SER A 186 25.08 8.38 -1.67
N SER A 187 25.15 7.15 -1.13
CA SER A 187 24.07 6.17 -1.22
C SER A 187 22.82 6.59 -0.42
N LEU A 188 22.96 7.30 0.71
CA LEU A 188 21.82 7.86 1.43
C LEU A 188 21.15 9.03 0.69
N LEU A 189 21.93 9.86 -0.01
CA LEU A 189 21.40 10.93 -0.87
C LEU A 189 20.77 10.35 -2.14
N GLU A 190 21.36 9.33 -2.76
CA GLU A 190 20.77 8.61 -3.89
C GLU A 190 19.48 7.88 -3.47
N HIS A 191 19.43 7.28 -2.29
CA HIS A 191 18.22 6.63 -1.77
C HIS A 191 17.13 7.65 -1.37
N SER A 192 17.52 8.84 -0.89
CA SER A 192 16.59 9.94 -0.60
C SER A 192 16.10 10.69 -1.84
N LEU A 193 16.87 10.69 -2.94
CA LEU A 193 16.49 11.26 -4.24
C LEU A 193 15.78 10.23 -5.14
N ALA A 194 15.96 8.94 -4.86
CA ALA A 194 15.28 7.82 -5.51
C ALA A 194 14.02 7.32 -4.76
N SER A 195 13.72 7.84 -3.57
CA SER A 195 12.45 7.59 -2.88
C SER A 195 11.39 8.58 -3.31
#